data_AF-A0A6N8Z704-F1
#
_entry.id   AF-A0A6N8Z704-F1
#
_cell.length_a   1.000
_cell.length_b   1.000
_cell.length_c   1.000
_cell.angle_alpha   90.00
_cell.angle_beta   90.00
_cell.angle_gamma   90.00
#
_symmetry.space_group_name_H-M   'P 1'
#
loop_
_entity.id
_entity.type
_entity.pdbx_description
1 polymer ?
#
loop_
_entity_poly.entity_id
_entity_poly.type
_entity_poly.pdbx_seq_one_letter_code
_entity_poly.pdbx_strand_id
1 'polypeptide(L)' 'MPGQIGDVAPDFTLPSPHHGDVSLNTYRGSHTVVLSFHVLDFTGG' A
#
# COMPACT_ATOMS: atom_id res chain seq x y z
N MET A 1 8.98 6.35 -11.91
CA MET A 1 8.29 7.64 -12.15
C MET A 1 7.18 7.76 -11.12
N PRO A 2 6.90 8.94 -10.54
CA PRO A 2 5.76 9.10 -9.64
C PRO A 2 4.46 8.76 -10.37
N GLY A 3 3.50 8.13 -9.69
CA GLY A 3 2.19 7.81 -10.28
C GLY A 3 1.38 9.07 -10.55
N GLN A 4 0.61 9.07 -11.62
CA GLN A 4 -0.31 10.16 -11.98
C GLN A 4 -1.76 9.79 -11.70
N ILE A 5 -2.63 10.79 -11.65
CA ILE A 5 -4.07 10.56 -11.48
C ILE A 5 -4.60 9.81 -12.70
N GLY A 6 -5.32 8.71 -12.46
CA GLY A 6 -5.85 7.83 -13.50
C GLY A 6 -4.95 6.65 -13.83
N ASP A 7 -3.68 6.67 -13.41
CA ASP A 7 -2.81 5.51 -13.56
C ASP A 7 -3.29 4.35 -12.70
N VAL A 8 -3.12 3.15 -13.26
CA VAL A 8 -3.26 1.94 -12.46
C VAL A 8 -2.15 1.91 -11.42
N ALA A 9 -2.51 1.81 -10.13
CA ALA A 9 -1.54 1.68 -9.06
C ALA A 9 -0.60 0.48 -9.33
N PRO A 10 0.72 0.63 -9.07
CA PRO A 10 1.69 -0.44 -9.25
C PRO A 10 1.38 -1.58 -8.30
N ASP A 11 1.62 -2.82 -8.74
CA ASP A 11 1.45 -3.97 -7.88
C ASP A 11 2.72 -4.21 -7.05
N PHE A 12 2.52 -4.62 -5.81
CA PHE A 12 3.60 -4.97 -4.89
C PHE A 12 3.09 -5.87 -3.77
N THR A 13 4.04 -6.58 -3.16
CA THR A 13 3.83 -7.42 -1.99
C THR A 13 4.72 -6.92 -0.85
N LEU A 14 4.13 -6.70 0.32
CA LEU A 14 4.85 -6.23 1.51
C LEU A 14 4.64 -7.19 2.68
N PRO A 15 5.68 -7.42 3.52
CA PRO A 15 5.51 -8.16 4.75
C PRO A 15 4.68 -7.35 5.75
N SER A 16 3.72 -8.01 6.41
CA SER A 16 2.92 -7.47 7.51
C SER A 16 3.37 -8.05 8.86
N PRO A 17 3.33 -7.27 9.95
CA PRO A 17 3.59 -7.79 11.29
C PRO A 17 2.60 -8.88 11.75
N HIS A 18 1.40 -8.92 11.16
CA HIS A 18 0.30 -9.77 11.66
C HIS A 18 -0.31 -10.68 10.60
N HIS A 19 -0.21 -10.34 9.31
CA HIS A 19 -0.95 -11.01 8.24
C HIS A 19 -0.03 -11.73 7.24
N GLY A 20 1.26 -11.88 7.55
CA GLY A 20 2.25 -12.39 6.60
C GLY A 20 2.40 -11.45 5.41
N ASP A 21 2.68 -12.00 4.23
CA ASP A 21 2.84 -11.20 3.02
C ASP A 21 1.47 -10.73 2.49
N VAL A 22 1.37 -9.43 2.20
CA VAL A 22 0.15 -8.77 1.70
C VAL A 22 0.43 -8.20 0.31
N SER A 23 -0.38 -8.59 -0.67
CA SER A 23 -0.26 -8.12 -2.07
C SER A 23 -1.38 -7.15 -2.43
N LEU A 24 -1.04 -6.01 -3.04
CA LEU A 24 -2.01 -4.97 -3.39
C LEU A 24 -3.08 -5.47 -4.38
N ASN A 25 -2.69 -6.32 -5.34
CA ASN A 25 -3.61 -6.88 -6.33
C ASN A 25 -4.83 -7.63 -5.73
N THR A 26 -4.71 -8.18 -4.52
CA THR A 26 -5.79 -8.95 -3.87
C THR A 26 -7.01 -8.08 -3.52
N TYR A 27 -6.82 -6.77 -3.40
CA TYR A 27 -7.88 -5.80 -3.09
C TYR A 27 -8.52 -5.18 -4.34
N ARG A 28 -7.97 -5.45 -5.53
CA ARG A 28 -8.41 -4.83 -6.79
C ARG A 28 -9.85 -5.20 -7.10
N GLY A 29 -10.71 -4.18 -7.29
CA GLY A 29 -12.12 -4.35 -7.66
C GLY A 29 -13.04 -4.80 -6.52
N SER A 30 -12.48 -5.11 -5.34
CA SER A 30 -13.24 -5.52 -4.15
C SER A 30 -13.25 -4.45 -3.06
N HIS A 31 -12.18 -3.64 -2.95
CA HIS A 31 -12.03 -2.63 -1.91
C HIS A 31 -11.47 -1.31 -2.47
N THR A 32 -11.86 -0.19 -1.85
CA THR A 32 -11.13 1.07 -1.98
C THR A 32 -9.94 1.05 -1.01
N VAL A 33 -8.74 1.34 -1.52
CA VAL A 33 -7.49 1.24 -0.77
C VAL A 33 -6.83 2.62 -0.66
N VAL A 34 -6.29 2.93 0.52
CA VAL A 34 -5.44 4.10 0.79
C VAL A 34 -4.06 3.62 1.22
N LEU A 35 -3.01 4.14 0.58
CA LEU A 35 -1.63 3.90 0.98
C LEU A 35 -1.14 5.06 1.84
N SER A 36 -0.67 4.75 3.04
CA SER A 36 -0.07 5.71 3.95
C SER A 36 1.37 5.29 4.24
N PHE A 37 2.30 6.23 4.12
CA PHE A 37 3.70 6.01 4.39
C PHE A 37 4.16 6.98 5.48
N HIS A 38 4.91 6.49 6.45
CA HIS A 38 5.56 7.28 7.48
C HIS A 38 7.06 6.96 7.51
N VAL A 39 7.87 7.90 8.01
CA VAL A 39 9.33 7.79 7.94
C VAL A 39 9.83 6.68 8.87
N LEU A 40 9.41 6.71 10.14
CA LEU A 40 9.78 5.74 11.18
C LEU A 40 8.67 5.65 12.23
N ASP A 41 8.58 4.49 12.88
CA ASP A 41 7.71 4.27 14.04
C ASP A 41 8.11 5.21 15.21
N PHE A 42 7.14 5.51 16.08
CA PHE A 42 7.33 6.35 17.28
C PHE A 42 7.87 7.77 16.99
N THR A 43 7.50 8.35 15.85
CA THR A 43 7.76 9.75 15.53
C THR A 43 6.55 10.63 15.86
N GLY A 44 6.80 11.91 16.17
CA GLY A 44 5.81 12.83 16.74
C GLY A 44 4.65 13.25 15.84
N GLY A 45 4.73 12.96 14.53
CA GLY A 45 3.70 13.35 13.55
C GLY A 45 3.73 14.82 13.19
#